data_AF-A0A2N6P2P4-F1
#
_entry.id   AF-A0A2N6P2P4-F1
#
_cell.length_a   1.000
_cell.length_b   1.000
_cell.length_c   1.000
_cell.angle_alpha   90.00
_cell.angle_beta   90.00
_cell.angle_gamma   90.00
#
_symmetry.space_group_name_H-M   'P 1'
#
loop_
_entity.id
_entity.type
_entity.pdbx_description
1 polymer ?
#
loop_
_entity_poly.entity_id
_entity_poly.type
_entity_poly.pdbx_seq_one_letter_code
_entity_poly.pdbx_strand_id
1 'polypeptide(L)'
;MWSDSEPENITFSEQCPVTQMRHSFTFPRHMLLSGGRMEDSASRLWYSTTSEIGLCESRSRALMEMIFKIVAWEKGVTLQHPLLPDIGPHARTKKRAASPLEESSEAK
;
A
#
# COMPACT_ATOMS: atom_id res chain seq x y z
N MET A 1 -6.77 7.92 -32.61
CA MET A 1 -5.79 7.98 -31.50
C MET A 1 -6.19 9.14 -30.62
N TRP A 2 -6.13 8.95 -29.29
CA TRP A 2 -6.58 9.81 -28.16
C TRP A 2 -7.91 9.42 -27.48
N SER A 3 -7.73 8.75 -26.35
CA SER A 3 -8.46 8.87 -25.07
C SER A 3 -7.40 8.40 -24.05
N ASP A 4 -6.61 9.23 -23.36
CA ASP A 4 -6.98 10.29 -22.41
C ASP A 4 -8.25 9.95 -21.64
N SER A 5 -8.11 9.16 -20.58
CA SER A 5 -9.09 9.03 -19.50
C SER A 5 -8.37 8.72 -18.17
N GLU A 6 -7.87 9.82 -17.63
CA GLU A 6 -7.65 10.19 -16.22
C GLU A 6 -6.52 9.54 -15.37
N PRO A 7 -5.81 10.37 -14.57
CA PRO A 7 -5.26 9.92 -13.30
C PRO A 7 -6.44 9.66 -12.36
N GLU A 8 -7.06 8.48 -12.48
CA GLU A 8 -8.21 8.08 -11.68
C GLU A 8 -7.85 8.21 -10.19
N ASN A 9 -8.51 9.14 -9.50
CA ASN A 9 -8.31 9.33 -8.08
C ASN A 9 -9.11 8.27 -7.33
N ILE A 10 -8.44 7.48 -6.52
CA ILE A 10 -9.06 6.47 -5.69
C ILE A 10 -9.29 7.07 -4.32
N THR A 11 -10.54 7.02 -3.87
CA THR A 11 -10.93 7.44 -2.52
C THR A 11 -11.22 6.22 -1.66
N PHE A 12 -10.62 6.19 -0.48
CA PHE A 12 -10.85 5.14 0.51
C PHE A 12 -10.89 5.73 1.91
N SER A 13 -11.50 5.01 2.84
CA SER A 13 -11.56 5.39 4.24
C SER A 13 -10.88 4.34 5.10
N GLU A 14 -10.07 4.78 6.04
CA GLU A 14 -9.43 3.93 7.04
C GLU A 14 -9.70 4.47 8.44
N GLN A 15 -9.84 3.55 9.40
CA GLN A 15 -10.03 3.90 10.80
C GLN A 15 -8.67 4.02 11.49
N CYS A 16 -8.44 5.11 12.21
CA CYS A 16 -7.25 5.22 13.05
C CYS A 16 -7.32 4.18 14.17
N PRO A 17 -6.33 3.29 14.31
CA PRO A 17 -6.37 2.22 15.31
C PRO A 17 -6.36 2.76 16.75
N VAL A 18 -5.82 3.97 16.96
CA VAL A 18 -5.69 4.57 18.30
C VAL A 18 -6.91 5.42 18.68
N THR A 19 -7.34 6.31 17.79
CA THR A 19 -8.42 7.26 18.11
C THR A 19 -9.80 6.77 17.70
N GLN A 20 -9.88 5.65 16.95
CA GLN A 20 -11.11 5.10 16.36
C GLN A 20 -11.82 6.06 15.37
N MET A 21 -11.22 7.20 15.06
CA MET A 21 -11.73 8.14 14.07
C MET A 21 -11.55 7.59 12.65
N ARG A 22 -12.55 7.79 11.80
CA ARG A 22 -12.48 7.41 10.39
C ARG A 22 -11.97 8.57 9.56
N HIS A 23 -10.92 8.33 8.78
CA HIS A 23 -10.32 9.31 7.89
C HIS A 23 -10.46 8.85 6.45
N SER A 24 -10.75 9.79 5.55
CA SER A 24 -10.81 9.53 4.12
C SER A 24 -9.59 10.11 3.42
N PHE A 25 -9.09 9.36 2.44
CA PHE A 25 -7.93 9.69 1.65
C PHE A 25 -8.28 9.58 0.18
N THR A 26 -7.75 10.50 -0.62
CA THR A 26 -7.90 10.50 -2.06
C THR A 26 -6.50 10.57 -2.64
N PHE A 27 -6.13 9.54 -3.42
CA PHE A 27 -4.82 9.45 -4.04
C PHE A 27 -4.96 9.16 -5.53
N PRO A 28 -4.09 9.75 -6.37
CA PRO A 28 -3.97 9.32 -7.76
C PRO A 28 -3.61 7.84 -7.82
N ARG A 29 -4.23 7.09 -8.74
CA ARG A 29 -3.99 5.64 -8.92
C ARG A 29 -2.50 5.26 -8.96
N HIS A 30 -1.67 6.06 -9.64
CA HIS A 30 -0.22 5.80 -9.76
C HIS A 30 0.56 5.90 -8.43
N MET A 31 0.02 6.59 -7.42
CA MET A 31 0.63 6.65 -6.08
C MET A 31 0.35 5.36 -5.31
N LEU A 32 -0.81 4.74 -5.52
CA LEU A 32 -1.21 3.50 -4.84
C LEU A 32 -0.41 2.28 -5.31
N LEU A 33 0.20 2.34 -6.49
CA LEU A 33 1.04 1.26 -7.01
C LEU A 33 2.40 1.15 -6.31
N SER A 34 2.71 2.02 -5.35
CA SER A 34 3.96 1.96 -4.59
C SER A 34 3.80 2.31 -3.12
N GLY A 35 4.23 1.40 -2.24
CA GLY A 35 4.24 1.60 -0.79
C GLY A 35 5.10 2.79 -0.39
N GLY A 36 6.31 2.90 -0.94
CA GLY A 36 7.23 4.01 -0.63
C GLY A 36 6.67 5.39 -0.98
N ARG A 37 5.93 5.52 -2.10
CA ARG A 37 5.28 6.81 -2.45
C ARG A 37 4.19 7.20 -1.46
N MET A 38 3.49 6.21 -0.92
CA MET A 38 2.49 6.46 0.11
C MET A 38 3.11 6.73 1.48
N GLU A 39 4.24 6.09 1.82
CA GLU A 39 5.04 6.39 3.02
C GLU A 39 5.50 7.86 3.03
N ASP A 40 5.97 8.38 1.90
CA ASP A 40 6.31 9.79 1.75
C ASP A 40 5.10 10.69 2.04
N SER A 41 3.91 10.27 1.62
CA SER A 41 2.66 11.02 1.84
C SER A 41 2.23 10.98 3.31
N ALA A 42 2.32 9.84 3.97
CA ALA A 42 2.05 9.69 5.40
C ALA A 42 3.02 10.50 6.27
N SER A 43 4.29 10.56 5.86
CA SER A 43 5.33 11.35 6.54
C SER A 43 5.03 12.85 6.44
N ARG A 44 4.64 13.34 5.25
CA ARG A 44 4.22 14.74 5.08
C ARG A 44 2.98 15.09 5.90
N LEU A 45 2.03 14.16 6.04
CA LEU A 45 0.86 14.35 6.91
C LEU A 45 1.28 14.45 8.38
N TRP A 46 2.19 13.60 8.84
CA TRP A 46 2.67 13.58 10.23
C TRP A 46 3.26 14.94 10.64
N TYR A 47 4.07 15.54 9.77
CA TYR A 47 4.74 16.81 10.05
C TYR A 47 3.93 18.05 9.62
N SER A 48 2.68 17.89 9.19
CA SER A 48 1.84 19.01 8.79
C SER A 48 1.34 19.77 10.02
N THR A 49 1.56 21.09 10.07
CA THR A 49 1.18 21.97 11.18
C THR A 49 -0.20 22.59 11.03
N THR A 50 -0.98 22.19 10.03
CA THR A 50 -2.22 22.89 9.62
C THR A 50 -3.50 22.42 10.30
N SER A 51 -3.42 21.61 11.37
CA SER A 51 -4.63 21.11 12.04
C SER A 51 -4.53 21.08 13.56
N GLU A 52 -5.69 20.84 14.20
CA GLU A 52 -5.79 20.56 15.63
C GLU A 52 -4.75 19.55 16.10
N ILE A 53 -4.25 19.75 17.32
CA ILE A 53 -3.24 18.88 17.94
C ILE A 53 -3.71 17.42 17.85
N GLY A 54 -2.90 16.57 17.21
CA GLY A 54 -3.17 15.13 17.07
C GLY A 54 -4.04 14.72 15.87
N LEU A 55 -4.66 15.65 15.13
CA LEU A 55 -5.42 15.28 13.91
C LEU A 55 -4.49 14.80 12.79
N CYS A 56 -3.36 15.47 12.58
CA CYS A 56 -2.35 15.03 11.62
C CYS A 56 -1.76 13.66 11.94
N GLU A 57 -1.45 13.41 13.22
CA GLU A 57 -0.92 12.13 13.68
C GLU A 57 -1.93 10.99 13.49
N SER A 58 -3.19 11.21 13.89
CA SER A 58 -4.25 10.21 13.73
C SER A 58 -4.53 9.88 12.26
N ARG A 59 -4.54 10.90 11.38
CA ARG A 59 -4.63 10.71 9.94
C ARG A 59 -3.45 9.94 9.37
N SER A 60 -2.22 10.30 9.76
CA SER A 60 -1.01 9.59 9.32
C SER A 60 -1.03 8.12 9.75
N ARG A 61 -1.42 7.84 11.00
CA ARG A 61 -1.60 6.46 11.51
C ARG A 61 -2.65 5.67 10.74
N ALA A 62 -3.80 6.29 10.44
CA ALA A 62 -4.84 5.63 9.65
C ALA A 62 -4.36 5.30 8.22
N LEU A 63 -3.52 6.16 7.63
CA LEU A 63 -2.94 5.90 6.31
C LEU A 63 -1.91 4.76 6.32
N MET A 64 -1.15 4.60 7.41
CA MET A 64 -0.15 3.53 7.54
C MET A 64 -0.74 2.13 7.40
N GLU A 65 -1.97 1.90 7.84
CA GLU A 65 -2.66 0.59 7.67
C GLU A 65 -2.83 0.24 6.18
N MET A 66 -3.18 1.22 5.35
CA MET A 66 -3.27 1.00 3.90
C MET A 66 -1.89 0.77 3.28
N ILE A 67 -0.88 1.51 3.73
CA ILE A 67 0.50 1.37 3.28
C ILE A 67 0.99 -0.06 3.54
N PHE A 68 0.76 -0.61 4.73
CA PHE A 68 1.16 -1.98 5.04
C PHE A 68 0.50 -3.01 4.12
N LYS A 69 -0.79 -2.85 3.79
CA LYS A 69 -1.49 -3.72 2.83
C LYS A 69 -0.86 -3.64 1.43
N ILE A 70 -0.48 -2.44 0.99
CA ILE A 70 0.16 -2.23 -0.33
C ILE A 70 1.58 -2.81 -0.35
N VAL A 71 2.37 -2.61 0.71
CA VAL A 71 3.71 -3.20 0.84
C VAL A 71 3.65 -4.73 0.87
N ALA A 72 2.63 -5.32 1.52
CA ALA A 72 2.40 -6.77 1.49
C ALA A 72 2.14 -7.26 0.06
N TRP A 73 1.34 -6.54 -0.72
CA TRP A 73 1.12 -6.83 -2.13
C TRP A 73 2.38 -6.65 -2.99
N GLU A 74 3.16 -5.58 -2.81
CA GLU A 74 4.43 -5.35 -3.53
C GLU A 74 5.44 -6.48 -3.31
N LYS A 75 5.49 -7.00 -2.08
CA LYS A 75 6.34 -8.12 -1.65
C LYS A 75 5.80 -9.48 -2.06
N GLY A 76 4.61 -9.55 -2.65
CA GLY A 76 3.98 -10.80 -3.09
C GLY A 76 3.38 -11.64 -1.98
N VAL A 77 3.14 -11.05 -0.80
CA VAL A 77 2.46 -11.73 0.32
C VAL A 77 0.97 -11.89 0.00
N THR A 78 0.37 -10.90 -0.68
CA THR A 78 -1.01 -10.96 -1.18
C THR A 78 -1.03 -10.97 -2.70
N LEU A 79 -2.02 -11.67 -3.28
CA LEU A 79 -2.16 -11.81 -4.74
C LEU A 79 -2.97 -10.68 -5.39
N GLN A 80 -3.63 -9.84 -4.59
CA GLN A 80 -4.49 -8.77 -5.06
C GLN A 80 -4.12 -7.45 -4.36
N HIS A 81 -4.19 -6.35 -5.11
CA HIS A 81 -3.98 -5.03 -4.56
C HIS A 81 -5.19 -4.61 -3.69
N PRO A 82 -4.97 -4.04 -2.49
CA PRO A 82 -6.05 -3.78 -1.52
C PRO A 82 -7.11 -2.77 -1.98
N LEU A 83 -6.77 -1.89 -2.92
CA LEU A 83 -7.67 -0.86 -3.45
C LEU A 83 -7.94 -0.96 -4.96
N LEU A 84 -7.26 -1.87 -5.65
CA LEU A 84 -7.27 -1.96 -7.11
C LEU A 84 -7.38 -3.44 -7.50
N PRO A 85 -8.54 -4.08 -7.27
CA PRO A 85 -8.70 -5.53 -7.39
C PRO A 85 -8.49 -6.05 -8.83
N ASP A 86 -8.59 -5.17 -9.81
CA ASP A 86 -8.26 -5.41 -11.21
C ASP A 86 -6.75 -5.59 -11.46
N ILE A 87 -5.91 -5.17 -10.50
CA ILE A 87 -4.47 -5.37 -10.51
C ILE A 87 -4.14 -6.66 -9.76
N GLY A 88 -3.67 -7.65 -10.52
CA GLY A 88 -3.17 -8.92 -10.00
C GLY A 88 -1.86 -8.80 -9.20
N PRO A 89 -1.12 -9.92 -9.04
CA PRO A 89 0.12 -9.92 -8.27
C PRO A 89 1.14 -8.91 -8.81
N HIS A 90 1.82 -8.21 -7.92
CA HIS A 90 2.83 -7.23 -8.31
C HIS A 90 3.87 -7.86 -9.26
N ALA A 91 4.17 -7.22 -10.39
CA ALA A 91 4.89 -7.83 -11.51
C ALA A 91 6.30 -8.37 -11.14
N ARG A 92 6.92 -7.81 -10.09
CA ARG A 92 8.23 -8.26 -9.58
C ARG A 92 8.20 -9.61 -8.85
N THR A 93 7.02 -10.16 -8.57
CA THR A 93 6.87 -11.44 -7.86
C THR A 93 7.11 -12.67 -8.73
N LYS A 94 7.25 -12.52 -10.06
CA LYS A 94 7.47 -13.63 -11.01
C LYS A 94 8.77 -14.45 -10.79
N LYS A 95 9.60 -14.14 -9.79
CA LYS A 95 10.89 -14.82 -9.54
C LYS A 95 11.07 -15.41 -8.14
N ARG A 96 9.99 -15.67 -7.40
CA ARG A 96 10.10 -16.48 -6.18
C ARG A 96 9.28 -17.76 -6.29
N ALA A 97 9.53 -18.51 -7.36
CA ALA A 97 9.32 -19.96 -7.28
C ALA A 97 10.30 -20.45 -6.21
N ALA A 98 9.76 -21.02 -5.12
CA ALA A 98 10.58 -21.74 -4.17
C ALA A 98 11.31 -22.85 -4.94
N SER A 99 12.64 -22.78 -5.03
CA SER A 99 13.42 -23.97 -5.36
C SER A 99 13.05 -25.04 -4.34
N PRO A 100 12.66 -26.26 -4.76
CA PRO A 100 12.63 -27.39 -3.85
C PRO A 100 14.04 -27.52 -3.26
N LEU A 101 14.12 -27.61 -1.93
CA LEU A 101 15.32 -28.12 -1.27
C LEU A 101 15.55 -29.52 -1.85
N GLU A 102 16.53 -29.66 -2.74
CA GLU A 102 17.03 -30.99 -3.08
C GLU A 102 17.63 -31.58 -1.81
N GLU A 103 16.91 -32.52 -1.23
CA GLU A 103 17.38 -33.44 -0.23
C GLU A 103 18.61 -34.14 -0.82
N SER A 104 19.80 -33.66 -0.43
CA SER A 104 21.05 -34.33 -0.76
C SER A 104 20.98 -35.73 -0.16
N SER A 105 20.76 -36.70 -1.04
CA SER A 105 20.89 -38.11 -0.71
C SER A 105 22.32 -38.35 -0.22
N GLU A 106 22.46 -38.64 1.06
CA GLU A 106 23.74 -39.00 1.64
C GLU A 106 24.23 -40.31 1.00
N ALA A 107 25.44 -40.24 0.48
CA ALA A 107 26.09 -41.31 -0.26
C ALA A 107 26.73 -42.32 0.70
N LYS A 108 26.45 -43.60 0.42
CA LYS A 108 27.33 -44.77 0.50
C LYS A 108 27.85 -45.25 1.86
#